data_AF-A0AAJ1ZVE8-F1
#
_entry.id   AF-A0AAJ1ZVE8-F1
#
_cell.length_a   1.000
_cell.length_b   1.000
_cell.length_c   1.000
_cell.angle_alpha   90.00
_cell.angle_beta   90.00
_cell.angle_gamma   90.00
#
_symmetry.space_group_name_H-M   'P 1'
#
loop_
_entity.id
_entity.type
_entity.pdbx_description
1 polymer ?
#
loop_
_entity_poly.entity_id
_entity_poly.type
_entity_poly.pdbx_seq_one_letter_code
_entity_poly.pdbx_strand_id
1 'polypeptide(L)'
;METAPDPRDQYAANYARSVARNPSSADYRLLSSKMCWDAVLECAVKVQIITEEQCKTISGKTALVNGSDRLVPSAESMKAVPPGQSLGFFAGFYPMHMMLSTGGGEGAGNKNACIGIGQPVGWELLDLVNGPDWEYRTALNTYQGAIVSLRGIHIPTGEVAVVRRRSLSLLDR
;
A
#
# COMPACT_ATOMS: atom_id res chain seq x y z
N MET A 1 8.75 0.83 21.81
CA MET A 1 9.89 1.69 21.43
C MET A 1 9.85 1.75 19.91
N GLU A 2 9.38 2.86 19.34
CA GLU A 2 9.20 3.00 17.89
C GLU A 2 10.59 3.24 17.29
N THR A 3 11.03 2.34 16.40
CA THR A 3 12.32 2.43 15.70
C THR A 3 12.33 3.63 14.77
N ALA A 4 13.46 4.33 14.67
CA ALA A 4 13.59 5.46 13.75
C ALA A 4 13.26 5.06 12.29
N PRO A 5 12.64 5.94 11.48
CA PRO A 5 12.26 5.62 10.11
C PRO A 5 13.46 5.18 9.25
N ASP A 6 13.30 4.12 8.45
CA ASP A 6 14.33 3.69 7.52
C ASP A 6 14.51 4.74 6.40
N PRO A 7 15.72 5.25 6.12
CA PRO A 7 15.96 6.21 5.05
C PRO A 7 15.44 5.75 3.67
N ARG A 8 15.38 4.44 3.44
CA ARG A 8 14.90 3.84 2.19
C ARG A 8 13.39 4.04 1.99
N ASP A 9 12.61 4.11 3.06
CA ASP A 9 11.18 4.41 2.99
C ASP A 9 10.96 5.85 2.46
N GLN A 10 11.82 6.78 2.87
CA GLN A 10 11.84 8.14 2.32
C GLN A 10 12.24 8.15 0.84
N TYR A 11 13.17 7.29 0.41
CA TYR A 11 13.52 7.16 -0.99
C TYR A 11 12.37 6.65 -1.85
N ALA A 12 11.64 5.62 -1.38
CA ALA A 12 10.47 5.11 -2.09
C ALA A 12 9.38 6.19 -2.23
N ALA A 13 9.10 6.94 -1.16
CA ALA A 13 8.16 8.06 -1.19
C ALA A 13 8.59 9.18 -2.15
N ASN A 14 9.88 9.54 -2.15
CA ASN A 14 10.41 10.58 -3.03
C ASN A 14 10.36 10.14 -4.50
N TYR A 15 10.68 8.88 -4.78
CA TYR A 15 10.53 8.27 -6.11
C TYR A 15 9.08 8.32 -6.58
N ALA A 16 8.15 7.82 -5.77
CA ALA A 16 6.73 7.84 -6.08
C ALA A 16 6.20 9.25 -6.40
N ARG A 17 6.60 10.25 -5.59
CA ARG A 17 6.24 11.65 -5.80
C ARG A 17 6.85 12.22 -7.08
N SER A 18 8.12 11.93 -7.38
CA SER A 18 8.80 12.47 -8.57
C SER A 18 8.19 11.93 -9.85
N VAL A 19 7.81 10.64 -9.87
CA VAL A 19 7.14 10.01 -11.02
C VAL A 19 5.78 10.64 -11.28
N ALA A 20 4.97 10.86 -10.23
CA ALA A 20 3.67 11.52 -10.35
C ALA A 20 3.77 12.95 -10.91
N ARG A 21 4.88 13.65 -10.62
CA ARG A 21 5.15 15.01 -11.12
C ARG A 21 5.69 15.05 -12.54
N ASN A 22 6.03 13.91 -13.14
CA ASN A 22 6.54 13.83 -14.50
C ASN A 22 5.80 12.78 -15.36
N PRO A 23 4.59 13.09 -15.85
CA PRO A 23 3.80 12.18 -16.68
C PRO A 23 4.45 11.76 -18.00
N SER A 24 5.47 12.50 -18.46
CA SER A 24 6.21 12.18 -19.68
C SER A 24 7.29 11.11 -19.49
N SER A 25 7.61 10.76 -18.25
CA SER A 25 8.69 9.81 -17.93
C SER A 25 8.35 8.37 -18.31
N ALA A 26 9.38 7.56 -18.58
CA ALA A 26 9.22 6.13 -18.78
C ALA A 26 8.67 5.45 -17.51
N ASP A 27 9.11 5.92 -16.35
CA ASP A 27 8.66 5.42 -15.05
C ASP A 27 7.18 5.71 -14.80
N TYR A 28 6.65 6.87 -15.22
CA TYR A 28 5.22 7.13 -15.16
C TYR A 28 4.43 6.11 -16.00
N ARG A 29 4.87 5.84 -17.22
CA ARG A 29 4.23 4.83 -18.09
C ARG A 29 4.30 3.44 -17.46
N LEU A 30 5.44 3.09 -16.88
CA LEU A 30 5.64 1.81 -16.18
C LEU A 30 4.66 1.66 -15.02
N LEU A 31 4.64 2.60 -14.07
CA LEU A 31 3.76 2.53 -12.90
C LEU A 31 2.28 2.58 -13.31
N SER A 32 1.92 3.41 -14.29
CA SER A 32 0.54 3.53 -14.80
C SER A 32 0.04 2.28 -15.50
N SER A 33 0.93 1.43 -16.03
CA SER A 33 0.57 0.18 -16.70
C SER A 33 0.25 -0.99 -15.76
N LYS A 34 0.66 -0.89 -14.48
CA LYS A 34 0.56 -1.98 -13.49
C LYS A 34 -0.76 -1.96 -12.71
N MET A 35 -1.08 -3.03 -11.99
CA MET A 35 -2.14 -2.96 -10.96
C MET A 35 -1.70 -2.05 -9.81
N CYS A 36 -2.65 -1.49 -9.04
CA CYS A 36 -2.35 -0.52 -7.98
C CYS A 36 -1.31 -1.03 -6.96
N TRP A 37 -1.48 -2.27 -6.49
CA TRP A 37 -0.53 -2.92 -5.58
C TRP A 37 0.81 -3.29 -6.23
N ASP A 38 0.83 -3.68 -7.51
CA ASP A 38 2.09 -4.00 -8.22
C ASP A 38 2.88 -2.73 -8.53
N ALA A 39 2.21 -1.61 -8.78
CA ALA A 39 2.83 -0.31 -8.97
C ALA A 39 3.50 0.19 -7.68
N VAL A 40 2.86 -0.03 -6.51
CA VAL A 40 3.50 0.26 -5.22
C VAL A 40 4.74 -0.61 -5.04
N LEU A 41 4.63 -1.92 -5.28
CA LEU A 41 5.77 -2.84 -5.15
C LEU A 41 6.94 -2.48 -6.08
N GLU A 42 6.64 -2.01 -7.30
CA GLU A 42 7.65 -1.52 -8.25
C GLU A 42 8.46 -0.34 -7.67
N CYS A 43 7.86 0.54 -6.87
CA CYS A 43 8.60 1.60 -6.19
C CYS A 43 9.70 1.03 -5.28
N ALA A 44 9.45 -0.07 -4.56
CA ALA A 44 10.47 -0.73 -3.74
C ALA A 44 11.62 -1.32 -4.57
N VAL A 45 11.32 -1.86 -5.75
CA VAL A 45 12.35 -2.34 -6.70
C VAL A 45 13.23 -1.18 -7.16
N LYS A 46 12.61 -0.07 -7.57
CA LYS A 46 13.31 1.08 -8.14
C LYS A 46 14.24 1.77 -7.15
N VAL A 47 13.94 1.69 -5.86
CA VAL A 47 14.81 2.18 -4.78
C VAL A 47 15.62 1.07 -4.09
N GLN A 48 15.67 -0.13 -4.69
CA GLN A 48 16.51 -1.26 -4.25
C GLN A 48 16.22 -1.75 -2.81
N ILE A 49 14.98 -1.58 -2.34
CA ILE A 49 14.51 -2.21 -1.09
C ILE A 49 14.33 -3.72 -1.29
N ILE A 50 13.81 -4.09 -2.46
CA ILE A 50 13.72 -5.48 -2.94
C ILE A 50 14.34 -5.60 -4.32
N THR A 51 14.74 -6.81 -4.70
CA THR A 51 15.24 -7.10 -6.06
C THR A 51 14.09 -7.38 -7.02
N GLU A 52 14.36 -7.33 -8.32
CA GLU A 52 13.41 -7.74 -9.35
C GLU A 52 12.98 -9.20 -9.19
N GLU A 53 13.90 -10.09 -8.80
CA GLU A 53 13.59 -11.51 -8.53
C GLU A 53 12.64 -11.67 -7.33
N GLN A 54 12.87 -10.90 -6.26
CA GLN A 54 11.95 -10.89 -5.12
C GLN A 54 10.57 -10.38 -5.54
N CYS A 55 10.51 -9.31 -6.34
CA CYS A 55 9.26 -8.74 -6.85
C CYS A 55 8.41 -9.76 -7.62
N LYS A 56 9.04 -10.65 -8.41
CA LYS A 56 8.33 -11.72 -9.15
C LYS A 56 7.64 -12.75 -8.23
N THR A 57 8.13 -12.92 -7.01
CA THR A 57 7.62 -13.90 -6.04
C THR A 57 6.62 -13.31 -5.04
N ILE A 58 6.64 -11.98 -4.89
CA ILE A 58 5.83 -11.27 -3.93
C ILE A 58 4.49 -10.88 -4.58
N SER A 59 3.39 -11.30 -3.97
CA SER A 59 2.07 -10.79 -4.32
C SER A 59 1.87 -9.41 -3.68
N GLY A 60 1.96 -8.34 -4.47
CA GLY A 60 1.72 -6.97 -4.00
C GLY A 60 0.37 -6.85 -3.28
N LYS A 61 -0.67 -7.54 -3.78
CA LYS A 61 -2.02 -7.54 -3.22
C LYS A 61 -2.11 -8.02 -1.75
N THR A 62 -1.18 -8.87 -1.32
CA THR A 62 -1.25 -9.52 0.01
C THR A 62 -0.03 -9.25 0.89
N ALA A 63 1.09 -8.84 0.31
CA ALA A 63 2.34 -8.67 1.04
C ALA A 63 2.57 -7.25 1.59
N LEU A 64 1.97 -6.23 0.97
CA LEU A 64 2.20 -4.83 1.31
C LEU A 64 1.42 -4.38 2.55
N VAL A 65 0.17 -4.81 2.66
CA VAL A 65 -0.75 -4.48 3.77
C VAL A 65 -1.84 -5.53 3.85
N ASN A 66 -2.28 -5.83 5.07
CA ASN A 66 -3.32 -6.79 5.37
C ASN A 66 -4.32 -6.23 6.39
N GLY A 67 -5.48 -6.87 6.53
CA GLY A 67 -6.57 -6.40 7.40
C GLY A 67 -6.28 -6.39 8.90
N SER A 68 -5.15 -6.93 9.36
CA SER A 68 -4.70 -6.87 10.76
C SER A 68 -3.65 -5.80 11.03
N ASP A 69 -3.21 -5.05 10.00
CA ASP A 69 -2.31 -3.92 10.18
C ASP A 69 -3.02 -2.71 10.83
N ARG A 70 -2.26 -1.65 11.14
CA ARG A 70 -2.79 -0.50 11.86
C ARG A 70 -3.85 0.23 11.03
N LEU A 71 -5.05 0.36 11.58
CA LEU A 71 -6.10 1.19 11.00
C LEU A 71 -5.71 2.68 11.01
N VAL A 72 -5.98 3.40 9.91
CA VAL A 72 -5.99 4.86 9.87
C VAL A 72 -7.46 5.32 9.84
N PRO A 73 -8.02 5.69 11.01
CA PRO A 73 -9.46 5.82 11.16
C PRO A 73 -10.02 7.16 10.66
N SER A 74 -9.17 8.11 10.27
CA SER A 74 -9.61 9.46 9.94
C SER A 74 -8.59 10.20 9.06
N ALA A 75 -9.08 11.25 8.38
CA ALA A 75 -8.26 12.22 7.67
C ALA A 75 -7.15 12.83 8.55
N GLU A 76 -7.45 13.12 9.81
CA GLU A 76 -6.45 13.64 10.76
C GLU A 76 -5.36 12.60 11.05
N SER A 77 -5.73 11.34 11.24
CA SER A 77 -4.77 10.26 11.45
C SER A 77 -3.91 10.01 10.20
N MET A 78 -4.45 10.28 9.01
CA MET A 78 -3.74 10.13 7.73
C MET A 78 -2.55 11.11 7.62
N LYS A 79 -2.67 12.32 8.19
CA LYS A 79 -1.55 13.30 8.22
C LYS A 79 -0.33 12.78 8.97
N ALA A 80 -0.56 11.96 9.99
CA ALA A 80 0.49 11.37 10.82
C ALA A 80 1.13 10.12 10.20
N VAL A 81 0.66 9.65 9.04
CA VAL A 81 1.27 8.48 8.38
C VAL A 81 2.63 8.88 7.79
N PRO A 82 3.72 8.20 8.19
CA PRO A 82 5.05 8.51 7.64
C PRO A 82 5.13 8.26 6.13
N PRO A 83 6.02 8.97 5.42
CA PRO A 83 6.37 8.63 4.04
C PRO A 83 6.92 7.21 3.94
N GLY A 84 6.64 6.53 2.82
CA GLY A 84 7.14 5.21 2.47
C GLY A 84 6.33 4.04 3.06
N GLN A 85 5.28 4.32 3.84
CA GLN A 85 4.35 3.31 4.33
C GLN A 85 3.36 2.90 3.24
N SER A 86 3.10 1.59 3.13
CA SER A 86 2.05 1.08 2.24
C SER A 86 0.67 1.35 2.83
N LEU A 87 -0.19 1.95 2.02
CA LEU A 87 -1.59 2.24 2.33
C LEU A 87 -2.47 1.25 1.57
N GLY A 88 -3.39 0.59 2.26
CA GLY A 88 -4.38 -0.29 1.65
C GLY A 88 -5.78 0.19 1.95
N PHE A 89 -6.66 0.10 0.96
CA PHE A 89 -8.08 0.39 1.12
C PHE A 89 -8.83 -0.93 0.97
N PHE A 90 -9.72 -1.22 1.91
CA PHE A 90 -10.33 -2.53 2.05
C PHE A 90 -11.85 -2.46 2.00
N ALA A 91 -12.45 -3.47 1.35
CA ALA A 91 -13.87 -3.79 1.49
C ALA A 91 -14.02 -4.97 2.45
N GLY A 92 -14.29 -4.71 3.73
CA GLY A 92 -14.15 -5.72 4.80
C GLY A 92 -12.72 -6.27 4.89
N PHE A 93 -12.54 -7.58 4.68
CA PHE A 93 -11.20 -8.20 4.65
C PHE A 93 -10.56 -8.25 3.26
N TYR A 94 -11.24 -7.75 2.21
CA TYR A 94 -10.75 -7.83 0.85
C TYR A 94 -9.99 -6.56 0.46
N PRO A 95 -8.70 -6.64 0.07
CA PRO A 95 -7.95 -5.47 -0.41
C PRO A 95 -8.51 -5.03 -1.76
N MET A 96 -8.94 -3.77 -1.82
CA MET A 96 -9.52 -3.13 -3.01
C MET A 96 -8.51 -2.26 -3.74
N HIS A 97 -7.69 -1.52 -3.00
CA HIS A 97 -6.72 -0.58 -3.57
C HIS A 97 -5.47 -0.47 -2.72
N MET A 98 -4.36 -0.04 -3.32
CA MET A 98 -3.13 0.26 -2.60
C MET A 98 -2.44 1.51 -3.13
N MET A 99 -1.81 2.24 -2.22
CA MET A 99 -1.02 3.43 -2.49
C MET A 99 0.24 3.43 -1.63
N LEU A 100 1.23 4.24 -1.99
CA LEU A 100 2.38 4.52 -1.15
C LEU A 100 2.19 5.88 -0.48
N SER A 101 2.28 5.94 0.85
CA SER A 101 2.30 7.21 1.57
C SER A 101 3.50 8.04 1.13
N THR A 102 3.26 9.30 0.79
CA THR A 102 4.34 10.27 0.57
C THR A 102 4.52 11.22 1.75
N GLY A 103 3.75 11.02 2.83
CA GLY A 103 3.74 11.85 4.03
C GLY A 103 2.80 13.06 3.92
N GLY A 104 2.50 13.70 5.05
CA GLY A 104 1.64 14.90 5.09
C GLY A 104 0.18 14.66 4.72
N GLY A 105 -0.26 13.40 4.74
CA GLY A 105 -1.60 13.01 4.31
C GLY A 105 -1.75 12.83 2.80
N GLU A 106 -0.64 12.78 2.05
CA GLU A 106 -0.63 12.46 0.63
C GLU A 106 -0.36 10.97 0.39
N GLY A 107 -0.88 10.43 -0.72
CA GLY A 107 -0.55 9.11 -1.22
C GLY A 107 -0.35 9.11 -2.73
N ALA A 108 0.59 8.29 -3.20
CA ALA A 108 0.83 8.08 -4.62
C ALA A 108 0.38 6.67 -5.04
N GLY A 109 -0.36 6.57 -6.15
CA GLY A 109 -0.97 5.31 -6.58
C GLY A 109 -1.42 5.33 -8.03
N ASN A 110 -1.72 4.15 -8.58
CA ASN A 110 -2.29 3.97 -9.92
C ASN A 110 -3.70 3.41 -9.84
N LYS A 111 -4.59 3.80 -10.77
CA LYS A 111 -6.00 3.34 -10.84
C LYS A 111 -6.82 3.76 -9.63
N ASN A 112 -6.71 5.03 -9.27
CA ASN A 112 -7.21 5.55 -8.01
C ASN A 112 -8.74 5.69 -7.96
N ALA A 113 -9.43 5.70 -9.10
CA ALA A 113 -10.90 5.81 -9.13
C ALA A 113 -11.63 4.77 -8.24
N CYS A 114 -11.00 3.63 -7.94
CA CYS A 114 -11.50 2.62 -7.00
C CYS A 114 -11.67 3.11 -5.55
N ILE A 115 -11.07 4.23 -5.16
CA ILE A 115 -11.23 4.83 -3.82
C ILE A 115 -12.04 6.15 -3.87
N GLY A 116 -12.76 6.38 -4.98
CA GLY A 116 -13.62 7.54 -5.16
C GLY A 116 -12.90 8.83 -5.56
N ILE A 117 -11.58 8.80 -5.78
CA ILE A 117 -10.76 9.94 -6.19
C ILE A 117 -9.74 9.57 -7.26
N GLY A 118 -9.29 10.56 -8.04
CA GLY A 118 -8.29 10.36 -9.09
C GLY A 118 -8.82 9.61 -10.32
N GLN A 119 -7.90 9.20 -11.20
CA GLN A 119 -8.20 8.63 -12.51
C GLN A 119 -8.29 7.09 -12.49
N PRO A 120 -9.05 6.48 -13.44
CA PRO A 120 -9.13 5.03 -13.57
C PRO A 120 -7.81 4.38 -14.03
N VAL A 121 -6.91 5.15 -14.64
CA VAL A 121 -5.55 4.76 -15.02
C VAL A 121 -4.65 5.99 -14.92
N GLY A 122 -3.43 5.80 -14.44
CA GLY A 122 -2.43 6.86 -14.28
C GLY A 122 -1.85 6.85 -12.87
N TRP A 123 -0.53 6.94 -12.75
CA TRP A 123 0.15 7.12 -11.48
C TRP A 123 0.01 8.58 -11.01
N GLU A 124 -0.69 8.79 -9.90
CA GLU A 124 -1.02 10.13 -9.41
C GLU A 124 -0.56 10.31 -7.97
N LEU A 125 -0.33 11.58 -7.59
CA LEU A 125 -0.18 12.02 -6.21
C LEU A 125 -1.49 12.65 -5.78
N LEU A 126 -2.13 12.12 -4.75
CA LEU A 126 -3.45 12.54 -4.29
C LEU A 126 -3.42 13.00 -2.84
N ASP A 127 -4.20 14.05 -2.55
CA ASP A 127 -4.54 14.46 -1.20
C ASP A 127 -5.52 13.44 -0.60
N LEU A 128 -5.05 12.66 0.36
CA LEU A 128 -5.87 11.68 1.06
C LEU A 128 -6.57 12.27 2.27
N VAL A 129 -6.23 13.47 2.74
CA VAL A 129 -6.94 14.13 3.86
C VAL A 129 -8.31 14.62 3.39
N ASN A 130 -8.34 15.31 2.25
CA ASN A 130 -9.55 15.97 1.74
C ASN A 130 -10.18 15.26 0.54
N GLY A 131 -9.50 14.27 -0.03
CA GLY A 131 -9.96 13.56 -1.23
C GLY A 131 -11.04 12.51 -0.94
N PRO A 132 -10.71 11.40 -0.27
CA PRO A 132 -11.63 10.28 -0.10
C PRO A 132 -12.68 10.59 0.98
N ASP A 133 -13.85 9.99 0.83
CA ASP A 133 -14.87 10.00 1.88
C ASP A 133 -14.44 9.06 3.03
N TRP A 134 -13.94 9.67 4.11
CA TRP A 134 -13.48 8.96 5.31
C TRP A 134 -14.63 8.43 6.19
N GLU A 135 -15.88 8.84 5.95
CA GLU A 135 -17.04 8.51 6.80
C GLU A 135 -17.89 7.35 6.26
N TYR A 136 -17.47 6.68 5.20
CA TYR A 136 -18.28 5.62 4.57
C TYR A 136 -18.51 4.41 5.50
N ARG A 137 -19.69 4.39 6.13
CA ARG A 137 -20.22 3.27 6.93
C ARG A 137 -21.57 2.85 6.36
N THR A 138 -21.69 1.61 5.89
CA THR A 138 -23.01 0.99 5.67
C THR A 138 -23.03 -0.45 6.18
N ALA A 139 -24.24 -0.93 6.51
CA ALA A 139 -24.47 -2.13 7.29
C ALA A 139 -24.22 -3.47 6.56
N LEU A 140 -23.87 -3.49 5.27
CA LEU A 140 -23.88 -4.73 4.47
C LEU A 140 -22.80 -4.89 3.39
N ASN A 141 -21.92 -3.92 3.13
CA ASN A 141 -20.67 -4.09 2.34
C ASN A 141 -19.88 -2.78 2.39
N THR A 142 -18.74 -2.79 3.08
CA THR A 142 -18.11 -1.56 3.61
C THR A 142 -16.72 -1.34 3.04
N TYR A 143 -16.49 -0.23 2.32
CA TYR A 143 -15.16 0.38 2.29
C TYR A 143 -14.84 0.90 3.70
N GLN A 144 -13.79 0.38 4.33
CA GLN A 144 -13.41 0.71 5.71
C GLN A 144 -12.13 1.55 5.71
N GLY A 145 -12.21 2.79 5.22
CA GLY A 145 -11.08 3.72 5.25
C GLY A 145 -9.78 3.14 4.69
N ALA A 146 -8.65 3.75 5.07
CA ALA A 146 -7.32 3.22 4.78
C ALA A 146 -6.80 2.41 5.98
N ILE A 147 -6.33 1.19 5.72
CA ILE A 147 -5.49 0.41 6.62
C ILE A 147 -4.04 0.66 6.19
N VAL A 148 -3.16 0.90 7.15
CA VAL A 148 -1.76 1.22 6.88
C VAL A 148 -0.86 0.19 7.51
N SER A 149 0.01 -0.39 6.70
CA SER A 149 1.11 -1.19 7.22
C SER A 149 2.10 -0.24 7.91
N LEU A 150 2.43 -0.54 9.17
CA LEU A 150 3.51 0.14 9.92
C LEU A 150 4.91 -0.38 9.53
N ARG A 151 4.99 -1.36 8.63
CA ARG A 151 6.26 -2.01 8.26
C ARG A 151 6.98 -1.29 7.12
N GLY A 152 6.52 -0.12 6.68
CA GLY A 152 7.03 0.51 5.46
C GLY A 152 6.62 -0.26 4.20
N ILE A 153 7.35 -0.05 3.12
CA ILE A 153 7.31 -0.93 1.94
C ILE A 153 8.24 -2.15 2.13
N HIS A 154 8.88 -2.26 3.30
CA HIS A 154 9.71 -3.40 3.65
C HIS A 154 8.86 -4.66 3.82
N ILE A 155 9.03 -5.55 2.85
CA ILE A 155 8.57 -6.93 2.94
C ILE A 155 9.74 -7.72 3.54
N PRO A 156 9.60 -8.35 4.72
CA PRO A 156 10.70 -9.07 5.33
C PRO A 156 11.18 -10.19 4.40
N THR A 157 12.36 -10.00 3.83
CA THR A 157 13.08 -10.98 3.03
C THR A 157 13.76 -11.97 3.97
N GLY A 158 13.02 -12.97 4.47
CA GLY A 158 13.68 -14.00 5.30
C GLY A 158 12.84 -14.91 6.17
N GLU A 159 11.54 -14.71 6.33
CA GLU A 159 10.65 -15.73 6.88
C GLU A 159 9.35 -15.70 6.08
N VAL A 160 9.24 -16.61 5.11
CA VAL A 160 7.93 -17.14 4.77
C VAL A 160 7.40 -17.65 6.09
N ALA A 161 6.42 -16.96 6.68
CA ALA A 161 5.55 -17.59 7.66
C ALA A 161 4.87 -18.72 6.90
N VAL A 162 5.52 -19.89 6.90
CA VAL A 162 4.89 -21.16 6.65
C VAL A 162 3.90 -21.27 7.79
N VAL A 163 2.68 -20.75 7.58
CA VAL A 163 1.53 -21.25 8.30
C VAL A 163 1.40 -22.69 7.81
N ARG A 164 2.16 -23.60 8.42
CA ARG A 164 1.87 -25.02 8.36
C ARG A 164 0.44 -25.12 8.84
N ARG A 165 -0.50 -25.33 7.92
CA ARG A 165 -1.76 -25.99 8.26
C ARG A 165 -1.35 -27.25 9.02
N ARG A 166 -1.52 -27.25 10.34
CA ARG A 166 -1.83 -28.51 11.00
C ARG A 166 -3.25 -28.84 10.56
N SER A 167 -3.31 -29.77 9.62
CA SER A 167 -4.51 -30.52 9.26
C SER A 167 -5.22 -30.99 10.54
N LEU A 168 -6.53 -30.81 10.59
CA LEU A 168 -7.40 -31.51 11.52
C LEU A 168 -7.51 -32.98 11.05
N SER A 169 -7.15 -33.93 11.91
CA SER A 169 -7.84 -35.23 12.04
C SER A 169 -7.33 -36.01 13.27
N LEU A 170 -8.22 -36.15 14.27
CA LEU A 170 -8.59 -37.33 15.07
C LEU A 170 -7.53 -38.39 15.49
N LEU A 171 -7.79 -38.97 16.69
CA LEU A 171 -7.09 -40.04 17.47
C LEU A 171 -6.24 -39.43 18.61
N ASP A 172 -6.43 -39.64 19.91
CA ASP A 172 -7.27 -40.51 20.76
C ASP A 172 -7.47 -39.72 22.10
N ARG A 173 -8.60 -39.74 22.80
CA ARG A 173 -9.19 -40.87 23.54
C ARG A 173 -10.66 -40.59 23.86
#